data_AF-A0A0N1GVB8-F1
#
_entry.id   AF-A0A0N1GVB8-F1
#
_cell.length_a   1.000
_cell.length_b   1.000
_cell.length_c   1.000
_cell.angle_alpha   90.00
_cell.angle_beta   90.00
_cell.angle_gamma   90.00
#
_symmetry.space_group_name_H-M   'P 1'
#
loop_
_entity.id
_entity.type
_entity.pdbx_description
1 polymer ?
#
loop_
_entity_poly.entity_id
_entity_poly.type
_entity_poly.pdbx_seq_one_letter_code
_entity_poly.pdbx_strand_id
1 'polypeptide(L)'
;MRATTRLTAGLGLLMVGLAVTACGHTAGEDGTAAPTSGVASPSVPSDTSSAPSSEAPKPTECRTGSLTWTLVLLPTKSSSRREALLTAVNNGPKTCVFAGYPGLSVHNGKANSIEGVGHGHPKPVTLRKGTGVTVDLQYTPRSAKGAGDYCVKEGEALVSAPHNPDRERTNVPVVDTHHAAAEIDACGDSISLSLPHHTARRPG
;
A
#
# COMPACT_ATOMS: atom_id res chain seq x y z
N MET A 1 -11.34 -43.12 -19.82
CA MET A 1 -12.81 -42.89 -19.79
C MET A 1 -13.04 -41.47 -19.27
N ARG A 2 -14.14 -40.78 -19.65
CA ARG A 2 -14.46 -39.43 -19.12
C ARG A 2 -15.40 -39.54 -17.92
N ALA A 3 -15.17 -38.72 -16.89
CA ALA A 3 -16.11 -38.48 -15.80
C ALA A 3 -16.05 -37.01 -15.39
N THR A 4 -16.80 -36.15 -16.08
CA THR A 4 -16.95 -34.72 -15.75
C THR A 4 -18.24 -34.50 -14.99
N THR A 5 -18.16 -34.25 -13.68
CA THR A 5 -19.33 -33.92 -12.86
C THR A 5 -19.39 -32.41 -12.63
N ARG A 6 -20.26 -31.72 -13.36
CA ARG A 6 -20.72 -30.37 -12.99
C ARG A 6 -21.92 -30.51 -12.07
N LEU A 7 -21.95 -29.75 -10.98
CA LEU A 7 -23.16 -29.48 -10.20
C LEU A 7 -23.32 -27.97 -10.01
N THR A 8 -24.56 -27.54 -9.84
CA THR A 8 -25.03 -26.19 -10.15
C THR A 8 -25.91 -25.65 -9.03
N ALA A 9 -26.07 -24.33 -9.01
CA ALA A 9 -27.02 -23.54 -8.21
C ALA A 9 -26.69 -23.38 -6.71
N GLY A 10 -27.16 -22.25 -6.16
CA GLY A 10 -26.85 -21.76 -4.81
C GLY A 10 -26.89 -20.23 -4.69
N LEU A 11 -27.76 -19.56 -5.45
CA LEU A 11 -27.79 -18.09 -5.51
C LEU A 11 -28.58 -17.49 -4.31
N GLY A 12 -27.88 -17.21 -3.21
CA GLY A 12 -28.46 -16.65 -1.99
C GLY A 12 -28.30 -15.13 -1.89
N LEU A 13 -29.17 -14.35 -2.55
CA LEU A 13 -29.24 -12.89 -2.37
C LEU A 13 -30.11 -12.56 -1.15
N LEU A 14 -29.48 -12.14 -0.05
CA LEU A 14 -30.17 -11.75 1.19
C LEU A 14 -30.01 -10.24 1.44
N MET A 15 -30.86 -9.45 0.78
CA MET A 15 -30.88 -7.99 0.87
C MET A 15 -31.58 -7.54 2.16
N VAL A 16 -30.81 -7.18 3.20
CA VAL A 16 -31.34 -6.51 4.40
C VAL A 16 -31.08 -5.00 4.27
N GLY A 17 -32.10 -4.26 3.85
CA GLY A 17 -32.07 -2.80 3.87
C GLY A 17 -32.37 -2.27 5.28
N LEU A 18 -31.44 -1.51 5.86
CA LEU A 18 -31.67 -0.76 7.09
C LEU A 18 -31.68 0.74 6.77
N ALA A 19 -32.86 1.35 6.76
CA ALA A 19 -33.03 2.80 6.71
C ALA A 19 -33.33 3.29 8.13
N VAL A 20 -32.53 4.22 8.64
CA VAL A 20 -32.77 4.87 9.94
C VAL A 20 -32.83 6.38 9.74
N THR A 21 -33.90 6.96 10.26
CA THR A 21 -34.31 8.36 10.18
C THR A 21 -33.25 9.35 10.63
N ALA A 22 -33.15 10.47 9.91
CA ALA A 22 -32.56 11.69 10.45
C ALA A 22 -33.52 12.34 11.46
N CYS A 23 -32.97 12.85 12.57
CA CYS A 23 -33.65 13.81 13.45
C CYS A 23 -32.75 15.03 13.59
N GLY A 24 -33.21 16.19 13.11
CA GLY A 24 -32.62 17.47 13.47
C GLY A 24 -33.10 17.91 14.86
N HIS A 25 -32.35 18.79 15.50
CA HIS A 25 -32.84 19.61 16.61
C HIS A 25 -32.35 21.05 16.43
N THR A 26 -33.30 21.96 16.29
CA THR A 26 -33.08 23.40 16.28
C THR A 26 -33.70 23.99 17.54
N ALA A 27 -32.85 24.41 18.48
CA ALA A 27 -33.17 25.33 19.55
C ALA A 27 -31.90 26.15 19.83
N GLY A 28 -31.95 27.44 20.10
CA GLY A 28 -33.12 28.32 20.21
C GLY A 28 -32.99 29.22 21.43
N GLU A 29 -33.29 30.52 21.25
CA GLU A 29 -33.37 31.55 22.31
C GLU A 29 -32.05 31.86 23.07
N ASP A 30 -31.98 32.95 23.83
CA ASP A 30 -32.05 34.36 23.37
C ASP A 30 -31.27 35.26 24.37
N GLY A 31 -30.87 36.49 24.02
CA GLY A 31 -29.72 37.12 24.73
C GLY A 31 -29.52 38.65 24.75
N THR A 32 -30.54 39.47 24.47
CA THR A 32 -30.69 40.91 24.84
C THR A 32 -29.45 41.77 25.18
N ALA A 33 -28.92 42.43 24.15
CA ALA A 33 -28.51 43.85 24.05
C ALA A 33 -27.94 44.68 25.26
N ALA A 34 -26.68 45.11 25.09
CA ALA A 34 -26.18 46.52 25.17
C ALA A 34 -26.19 47.28 26.53
N PRO A 35 -25.55 48.47 26.66
CA PRO A 35 -24.63 49.23 25.76
C PRO A 35 -23.14 49.13 26.23
N THR A 36 -22.15 50.02 26.07
CA THR A 36 -22.05 51.47 25.71
C THR A 36 -20.73 51.85 24.98
N SER A 37 -20.61 53.15 24.62
CA SER A 37 -19.45 53.99 24.27
C SER A 37 -18.02 53.56 24.68
N GLY A 38 -16.96 53.93 23.94
CA GLY A 38 -16.91 54.75 22.71
C GLY A 38 -15.49 55.26 22.36
N VAL A 39 -15.43 56.41 21.67
CA VAL A 39 -14.23 57.11 21.11
C VAL A 39 -13.65 56.48 19.82
N ALA A 40 -13.40 57.33 18.81
CA ALA A 40 -12.84 56.95 17.51
C ALA A 40 -11.69 57.90 17.11
N SER A 41 -10.69 57.37 16.40
CA SER A 41 -9.69 58.13 15.62
C SER A 41 -8.94 57.20 14.64
N PRO A 42 -8.26 57.72 13.59
CA PRO A 42 -8.32 57.05 12.29
C PRO A 42 -6.99 56.55 11.68
N SER A 43 -7.16 55.78 10.60
CA SER A 43 -6.24 55.66 9.44
C SER A 43 -4.81 55.13 9.63
N VAL A 44 -4.59 53.88 9.19
CA VAL A 44 -3.62 53.55 8.12
C VAL A 44 -4.02 52.25 7.40
N PRO A 45 -4.24 52.25 6.07
CA PRO A 45 -4.26 51.02 5.29
C PRO A 45 -2.81 50.59 5.00
N SER A 46 -2.20 49.82 5.91
CA SER A 46 -0.91 49.19 5.63
C SER A 46 -1.11 47.93 4.82
N ASP A 47 -1.07 48.07 3.49
CA ASP A 47 -1.05 46.97 2.51
C ASP A 47 0.22 46.12 2.67
N THR A 48 0.24 45.29 3.72
CA THR A 48 1.22 44.21 3.89
C THR A 48 0.85 43.11 2.90
N SER A 49 1.21 43.36 1.64
CA SER A 49 1.00 42.46 0.51
C SER A 49 1.72 41.14 0.81
N SER A 50 0.97 40.23 1.41
CA SER A 50 1.43 38.92 1.85
C SER A 50 1.47 38.06 0.60
N ALA A 51 2.53 38.24 -0.18
CA ALA A 51 2.79 37.48 -1.39
C ALA A 51 2.58 35.99 -1.08
N PRO A 52 1.76 35.26 -1.86
CA PRO A 52 1.51 33.85 -1.59
C PRO A 52 2.83 33.12 -1.72
N SER A 53 3.41 32.79 -0.57
CA SER A 53 4.66 32.03 -0.49
C SER A 53 4.44 30.75 -1.27
N SER A 54 5.11 30.69 -2.42
CA SER A 54 4.82 29.67 -3.44
C SER A 54 5.50 28.38 -3.03
N GLU A 55 4.96 27.76 -1.98
CA GLU A 55 5.32 26.43 -1.53
C GLU A 55 5.18 25.48 -2.73
N ALA A 56 6.32 25.02 -3.23
CA ALA A 56 6.37 24.27 -4.48
C ALA A 56 5.43 23.06 -4.39
N PRO A 57 4.57 22.81 -5.40
CA PRO A 57 3.53 21.78 -5.31
C PRO A 57 4.12 20.44 -4.86
N LYS A 58 3.67 19.97 -3.69
CA LYS A 58 4.20 18.75 -3.06
C LYS A 58 4.15 17.59 -4.07
N PRO A 59 5.26 16.85 -4.29
CA PRO A 59 5.30 15.79 -5.29
C PRO A 59 4.18 14.78 -5.06
N THR A 60 3.47 14.41 -6.12
CA THR A 60 2.32 13.50 -5.99
C THR A 60 2.82 12.09 -5.68
N GLU A 61 2.42 11.52 -4.56
CA GLU A 61 2.76 10.15 -4.17
C GLU A 61 2.13 9.12 -5.13
N CYS A 62 2.82 8.00 -5.33
CA CYS A 62 2.30 6.90 -6.14
C CYS A 62 1.22 6.12 -5.37
N ARG A 63 0.00 6.03 -5.91
CA ARG A 63 -1.08 5.21 -5.34
C ARG A 63 -0.93 3.73 -5.71
N THR A 64 -1.31 2.83 -4.81
CA THR A 64 -1.21 1.37 -5.03
C THR A 64 -1.91 0.94 -6.33
N GLY A 65 -3.13 1.43 -6.57
CA GLY A 65 -3.90 1.12 -7.78
C GLY A 65 -3.43 1.81 -9.07
N SER A 66 -2.41 2.67 -9.01
CA SER A 66 -1.74 3.24 -10.20
C SER A 66 -0.44 2.51 -10.56
N LEU A 67 0.00 1.58 -9.70
CA LEU A 67 1.17 0.75 -9.90
C LEU A 67 0.72 -0.66 -10.31
N THR A 68 1.35 -1.23 -11.33
CA THR A 68 1.26 -2.67 -11.60
C THR A 68 2.35 -3.38 -10.82
N TRP A 69 1.95 -4.32 -9.98
CA TRP A 69 2.81 -5.04 -9.06
C TRP A 69 3.15 -6.44 -9.59
N THR A 70 4.31 -6.97 -9.23
CA THR A 70 4.69 -8.35 -9.51
C THR A 70 5.64 -8.85 -8.41
N LEU A 71 5.37 -10.06 -7.89
CA LEU A 71 6.16 -10.70 -6.84
C LEU A 71 6.76 -12.01 -7.39
N VAL A 72 8.07 -11.99 -7.66
CA VAL A 72 8.80 -13.10 -8.31
C VAL A 72 9.73 -13.78 -7.30
N LEU A 73 9.54 -15.07 -7.04
CA LEU A 73 10.47 -15.89 -6.27
C LEU A 73 11.72 -16.17 -7.10
N LEU A 74 12.92 -15.96 -6.54
CA LEU A 74 14.17 -16.19 -7.24
C LEU A 74 14.70 -17.62 -7.08
N PRO A 75 15.50 -18.13 -8.04
CA PRO A 75 16.12 -19.45 -7.96
C PRO A 75 16.99 -19.60 -6.71
N THR A 76 16.93 -20.77 -6.10
CA THR A 76 17.39 -20.96 -4.71
C THR A 76 18.90 -21.07 -4.60
N LYS A 77 19.57 -19.97 -4.26
CA LYS A 77 21.03 -19.92 -4.04
C LYS A 77 21.49 -20.55 -2.72
N SER A 78 20.61 -20.64 -1.71
CA SER A 78 20.92 -21.21 -0.40
C SER A 78 19.75 -21.98 0.21
N SER A 79 20.04 -22.82 1.20
CA SER A 79 19.04 -23.52 2.03
C SER A 79 18.59 -22.73 3.27
N SER A 80 19.38 -21.73 3.72
CA SER A 80 19.10 -20.95 4.93
C SER A 80 18.26 -19.70 4.67
N ARG A 81 18.38 -19.10 3.48
CA ARG A 81 17.59 -17.94 3.03
C ARG A 81 17.10 -18.13 1.61
N ARG A 82 15.91 -17.60 1.33
CA ARG A 82 15.37 -17.40 -0.02
C ARG A 82 15.37 -15.92 -0.36
N GLU A 83 15.33 -15.65 -1.66
CA GLU A 83 15.25 -14.31 -2.24
C GLU A 83 13.98 -14.22 -3.11
N ALA A 84 13.37 -13.04 -3.17
CA ALA A 84 12.32 -12.71 -4.12
C ALA A 84 12.42 -11.24 -4.54
N LEU A 85 11.78 -10.86 -5.64
CA LEU A 85 11.71 -9.48 -6.12
C LEU A 85 10.27 -9.00 -6.12
N LEU A 86 10.00 -7.93 -5.36
CA LEU A 86 8.78 -7.15 -5.50
C LEU A 86 9.07 -5.98 -6.43
N THR A 87 8.35 -5.89 -7.56
CA THR A 87 8.48 -4.78 -8.52
C THR A 87 7.15 -4.06 -8.67
N ALA A 88 7.20 -2.73 -8.75
CA ALA A 88 6.03 -1.86 -8.92
C ALA A 88 6.28 -0.87 -10.06
N VAL A 89 5.47 -0.94 -11.13
CA VAL A 89 5.61 -0.11 -12.35
C VAL A 89 4.47 0.89 -12.42
N ASN A 90 4.77 2.19 -12.56
CA ASN A 90 3.75 3.21 -12.73
C ASN A 90 3.09 3.10 -14.11
N ASN A 91 1.84 2.63 -14.16
CA ASN A 91 1.02 2.58 -15.36
C ASN A 91 -0.02 3.71 -15.44
N GLY A 92 -0.09 4.55 -14.42
CA GLY A 92 -0.89 5.78 -14.42
C GLY A 92 -0.43 6.80 -15.48
N PRO A 93 -1.28 7.78 -15.82
CA PRO A 93 -0.96 8.80 -16.82
C PRO A 93 -0.02 9.92 -16.30
N LYS A 94 0.18 10.01 -14.98
CA LYS A 94 0.99 11.05 -14.33
C LYS A 94 2.28 10.47 -13.75
N THR A 95 3.34 11.27 -13.73
CA THR A 95 4.51 11.00 -12.89
C THR A 95 4.12 11.07 -11.41
N CYS A 96 4.65 10.16 -10.60
CA CYS A 96 4.46 10.13 -9.15
C CYS A 96 5.78 9.84 -8.43
N VAL A 97 5.80 9.94 -7.10
CA VAL A 97 6.96 9.63 -6.25
C VAL A 97 6.64 8.44 -5.34
N PHE A 98 7.56 7.48 -5.33
CA PHE A 98 7.54 6.30 -4.45
C PHE A 98 8.56 6.54 -3.32
N ALA A 99 8.08 6.85 -2.11
CA ALA A 99 8.90 7.36 -1.01
C ALA A 99 8.84 6.44 0.23
N GLY A 100 9.85 5.60 0.42
CA GLY A 100 9.87 4.62 1.51
C GLY A 100 9.67 3.18 1.03
N TYR A 101 9.49 2.28 1.99
CA TYR A 101 9.21 0.87 1.71
C TYR A 101 7.74 0.68 1.31
N PRO A 102 7.42 -0.24 0.39
CA PRO A 102 6.04 -0.69 0.18
C PRO A 102 5.56 -1.44 1.42
N GLY A 103 4.25 -1.43 1.67
CA GLY A 103 3.65 -2.43 2.55
C GLY A 103 3.63 -3.78 1.83
N LEU A 104 3.99 -4.84 2.54
CA LEU A 104 3.92 -6.23 2.09
C LEU A 104 3.41 -7.08 3.26
N SER A 105 2.41 -7.93 3.00
CA SER A 105 1.86 -8.86 3.99
C SER A 105 1.53 -10.19 3.31
N VAL A 106 2.04 -11.28 3.86
CA VAL A 106 1.70 -12.64 3.41
C VAL A 106 0.86 -13.28 4.50
N HIS A 107 -0.43 -13.47 4.23
CA HIS A 107 -1.36 -14.05 5.19
C HIS A 107 -1.29 -15.58 5.25
N ASN A 108 -1.71 -16.15 6.37
CA ASN A 108 -2.02 -17.57 6.53
C ASN A 108 -3.43 -17.67 7.14
N GLY A 109 -4.43 -17.83 6.26
CA GLY A 109 -5.83 -17.73 6.65
C GLY A 109 -6.24 -16.31 7.06
N LYS A 110 -7.06 -16.19 8.12
CA LYS A 110 -7.75 -14.94 8.48
C LYS A 110 -7.10 -14.08 9.57
N ALA A 111 -6.12 -14.59 10.30
CA ALA A 111 -5.62 -13.96 11.53
C ALA A 111 -4.09 -13.87 11.64
N ASN A 112 -3.37 -14.58 10.77
CA ASN A 112 -1.91 -14.67 10.78
C ASN A 112 -1.34 -13.98 9.52
N SER A 113 -0.22 -13.30 9.65
CA SER A 113 0.62 -12.85 8.54
C SER A 113 2.09 -12.74 8.95
N ILE A 114 2.97 -12.80 7.94
CA ILE A 114 4.32 -12.25 8.04
C ILE A 114 4.34 -10.96 7.23
N GLU A 115 4.74 -9.85 7.88
CA GLU A 115 4.84 -8.54 7.26
C GLU A 115 6.24 -8.30 6.66
N GLY A 116 6.33 -7.44 5.65
CA GLY A 116 7.58 -6.94 5.10
C GLY A 116 8.15 -5.79 5.94
N VAL A 117 9.36 -5.94 6.45
CA VAL A 117 10.05 -4.94 7.26
C VAL A 117 11.33 -4.48 6.59
N GLY A 118 11.43 -3.17 6.33
CA GLY A 118 12.63 -2.52 5.81
C GLY A 118 13.47 -1.84 6.89
N HIS A 119 14.77 -1.68 6.64
CA HIS A 119 15.72 -1.08 7.59
C HIS A 119 16.54 0.05 6.95
N GLY A 120 16.45 1.25 7.55
CA GLY A 120 17.11 2.47 7.08
C GLY A 120 16.12 3.45 6.43
N HIS A 121 16.65 4.36 5.61
CA HIS A 121 15.88 5.46 5.02
C HIS A 121 15.97 5.43 3.48
N PRO A 122 14.94 4.89 2.79
CA PRO A 122 14.84 4.96 1.34
C PRO A 122 14.87 6.39 0.83
N LYS A 123 15.61 6.61 -0.27
CA LYS A 123 15.51 7.88 -1.03
C LYS A 123 14.23 7.84 -1.87
N PRO A 124 13.46 8.94 -1.95
CA PRO A 124 12.28 8.99 -2.83
C PRO A 124 12.64 8.74 -4.30
N VAL A 125 11.85 7.89 -4.97
CA VAL A 125 12.06 7.45 -6.35
C VAL A 125 10.96 8.04 -7.24
N THR A 126 11.33 8.88 -8.21
CA THR A 126 10.35 9.50 -9.14
C THR A 126 10.02 8.56 -10.29
N LEU A 127 8.79 8.04 -10.31
CA LEU A 127 8.29 7.11 -11.32
C LEU A 127 7.44 7.83 -12.38
N ARG A 128 7.98 7.94 -13.59
CA ARG A 128 7.24 8.29 -14.82
C ARG A 128 6.41 7.10 -15.29
N LYS A 129 5.41 7.32 -16.16
CA LYS A 129 4.67 6.22 -16.81
C LYS A 129 5.63 5.22 -17.49
N GLY A 130 5.41 3.94 -17.27
CA GLY A 130 6.24 2.84 -17.79
C GLY A 130 7.60 2.66 -17.09
N THR A 131 7.87 3.39 -15.99
CA THR A 131 9.05 3.19 -15.14
C THR A 131 8.65 2.58 -13.81
N GLY A 132 9.55 1.79 -13.23
CA GLY A 132 9.29 1.07 -11.98
C GLY A 132 10.38 1.20 -10.93
N VAL A 133 10.03 0.71 -9.75
CA VAL A 133 10.91 0.48 -8.61
C VAL A 133 10.90 -1.01 -8.28
N THR A 134 12.04 -1.54 -7.87
CA THR A 134 12.23 -2.91 -7.42
C THR A 134 12.74 -2.91 -5.99
N VAL A 135 12.28 -3.89 -5.21
CA VAL A 135 12.61 -4.13 -3.80
C VAL A 135 12.95 -5.61 -3.69
N ASP A 136 14.21 -5.91 -3.38
CA ASP A 136 14.63 -7.28 -3.08
C ASP A 136 14.10 -7.69 -1.70
N LEU A 137 13.60 -8.92 -1.62
CA LEU A 137 13.03 -9.53 -0.42
C LEU A 137 13.94 -10.66 0.03
N GLN A 138 14.16 -10.80 1.35
CA GLN A 138 14.82 -11.96 1.93
C GLN A 138 13.99 -12.58 3.04
N TYR A 139 13.88 -13.91 3.03
CA TYR A 139 13.09 -14.65 4.03
C TYR A 139 13.71 -16.01 4.36
N THR A 140 13.34 -16.57 5.51
CA THR A 140 13.75 -17.90 5.95
C THR A 140 12.71 -18.93 5.49
N PRO A 141 13.06 -19.97 4.71
CA PRO A 141 12.14 -21.05 4.36
C PRO A 141 11.96 -22.04 5.51
N ARG A 142 10.87 -22.82 5.54
CA ARG A 142 10.65 -23.84 6.59
C ARG A 142 11.70 -24.95 6.61
N SER A 143 12.40 -25.14 5.50
CA SER A 143 13.51 -26.09 5.37
C SER A 143 14.86 -25.58 5.90
N ALA A 144 14.95 -24.33 6.36
CA ALA A 144 16.16 -23.81 6.97
C ALA A 144 16.36 -24.36 8.40
N LYS A 145 17.61 -24.72 8.73
CA LYS A 145 17.97 -25.08 10.12
C LYS A 145 17.76 -23.85 11.03
N GLY A 146 16.88 -23.98 12.01
CA GLY A 146 16.52 -22.87 12.90
C GLY A 146 15.50 -21.89 12.30
N ALA A 147 14.71 -22.32 11.30
CA ALA A 147 13.41 -21.69 11.06
C ALA A 147 12.57 -21.76 12.35
N GLY A 148 11.92 -20.65 12.73
CA GLY A 148 11.02 -20.61 13.89
C GLY A 148 9.71 -21.35 13.61
N ASP A 149 8.99 -21.68 14.67
CA ASP A 149 7.74 -22.47 14.60
C ASP A 149 6.59 -21.75 13.85
N TYR A 150 6.68 -20.41 13.73
CA TYR A 150 5.75 -19.61 12.95
C TYR A 150 6.15 -19.54 11.47
N CYS A 151 5.27 -20.02 10.60
CA CYS A 151 5.44 -19.98 9.15
C CYS A 151 4.11 -19.70 8.41
N VAL A 152 4.24 -19.10 7.24
CA VAL A 152 3.18 -18.95 6.23
C VAL A 152 3.60 -19.69 4.95
N LYS A 153 2.61 -20.15 4.18
CA LYS A 153 2.79 -20.71 2.85
C LYS A 153 1.57 -20.36 2.02
N GLU A 154 1.71 -19.43 1.08
CA GLU A 154 0.58 -18.81 0.39
C GLU A 154 0.94 -18.44 -1.06
N GLY A 155 -0.07 -18.49 -1.94
CA GLY A 155 0.06 -18.18 -3.38
C GLY A 155 -0.15 -16.72 -3.74
N GLU A 156 -0.55 -15.88 -2.78
CA GLU A 156 -0.75 -14.43 -2.95
C GLU A 156 -0.12 -13.64 -1.79
N ALA A 157 0.19 -12.37 -2.05
CA ALA A 157 0.58 -11.40 -1.02
C ALA A 157 -0.22 -10.11 -1.18
N LEU A 158 -0.61 -9.48 -0.06
CA LEU A 158 -1.11 -8.11 -0.05
C LEU A 158 0.08 -7.16 -0.16
N VAL A 159 0.01 -6.22 -1.10
CA VAL A 159 1.02 -5.15 -1.25
C VAL A 159 0.36 -3.77 -1.30
N SER A 160 1.11 -2.75 -0.92
CA SER A 160 0.70 -1.35 -1.00
C SER A 160 1.87 -0.43 -1.30
N ALA A 161 1.59 0.72 -1.91
CA ALA A 161 2.58 1.76 -2.10
C ALA A 161 3.08 2.33 -0.75
N PRO A 162 4.26 2.96 -0.72
CA PRO A 162 4.71 3.67 0.47
C PRO A 162 3.74 4.79 0.85
N HIS A 163 3.53 4.95 2.16
CA HIS A 163 2.51 5.79 2.78
C HIS A 163 1.06 5.27 2.59
N ASN A 164 0.27 5.37 3.67
CA ASN A 164 -1.12 4.89 3.73
C ASN A 164 -1.33 3.37 3.41
N PRO A 165 -0.48 2.44 3.89
CA PRO A 165 -0.49 1.03 3.49
C PRO A 165 -1.75 0.26 3.92
N ASP A 166 -2.56 0.80 4.84
CA ASP A 166 -3.73 0.10 5.39
C ASP A 166 -5.05 0.45 4.69
N ARG A 167 -5.05 1.41 3.77
CA ARG A 167 -6.26 1.85 3.03
C ARG A 167 -6.25 1.49 1.55
N GLU A 168 -5.09 1.35 0.93
CA GLU A 168 -4.95 0.91 -0.47
C GLU A 168 -3.99 -0.29 -0.55
N ARG A 169 -4.47 -1.49 -0.22
CA ARG A 169 -3.76 -2.77 -0.49
C ARG A 169 -4.34 -3.47 -1.73
N THR A 170 -3.53 -4.26 -2.43
CA THR A 170 -3.96 -5.17 -3.51
C THR A 170 -3.34 -6.55 -3.31
N ASN A 171 -4.08 -7.62 -3.63
CA ASN A 171 -3.48 -8.95 -3.77
C ASN A 171 -2.58 -8.95 -5.01
N VAL A 172 -1.47 -9.69 -4.93
CA VAL A 172 -0.52 -9.95 -6.02
C VAL A 172 -0.21 -11.44 -5.99
N PRO A 173 -0.37 -12.17 -7.11
CA PRO A 173 0.02 -13.57 -7.18
C PRO A 173 1.53 -13.72 -7.06
N VAL A 174 1.95 -14.72 -6.28
CA VAL A 174 3.33 -15.15 -6.18
C VAL A 174 3.65 -16.01 -7.41
N VAL A 175 4.71 -15.67 -8.12
CA VAL A 175 5.16 -16.43 -9.30
C VAL A 175 6.64 -16.77 -9.24
N ASP A 176 7.08 -17.76 -10.01
CA ASP A 176 8.49 -18.06 -10.22
C ASP A 176 9.10 -17.22 -11.36
N THR A 177 10.40 -17.43 -11.65
CA THR A 177 11.09 -16.76 -12.78
C THR A 177 10.60 -17.14 -14.18
N HIS A 178 9.73 -18.14 -14.30
CA HIS A 178 9.05 -18.52 -15.54
C HIS A 178 7.64 -17.93 -15.63
N HIS A 179 7.23 -17.12 -14.64
CA HIS A 179 5.88 -16.59 -14.44
C HIS A 179 4.81 -17.68 -14.21
N ALA A 180 5.21 -18.88 -13.78
CA ALA A 180 4.29 -19.89 -13.29
C ALA A 180 3.85 -19.56 -11.86
N ALA A 181 2.63 -19.94 -11.48
CA ALA A 181 2.12 -19.75 -10.12
C ALA A 181 2.98 -20.53 -9.10
N ALA A 182 3.37 -19.86 -8.02
CA ALA A 182 4.22 -20.40 -6.97
C ALA A 182 3.66 -20.02 -5.59
N GLU A 183 4.27 -20.55 -4.53
CA GLU A 183 3.89 -20.25 -3.14
C GLU A 183 5.09 -19.72 -2.37
N ILE A 184 4.94 -18.60 -1.68
CA ILE A 184 6.01 -18.08 -0.81
C ILE A 184 5.96 -18.83 0.53
N ASP A 185 7.02 -19.59 0.81
CA ASP A 185 7.16 -20.36 2.05
C ASP A 185 8.11 -19.64 3.02
N ALA A 186 7.57 -18.87 3.97
CA ALA A 186 8.34 -17.98 4.84
C ALA A 186 8.08 -18.26 6.32
N CYS A 187 9.11 -18.13 7.16
CA CYS A 187 9.09 -18.40 8.59
C CYS A 187 9.84 -17.33 9.40
N GLY A 188 9.47 -17.17 10.66
CA GLY A 188 9.92 -16.08 11.54
C GLY A 188 9.03 -14.83 11.42
N ASP A 189 9.45 -13.74 12.06
CA ASP A 189 8.56 -12.61 12.36
C ASP A 189 8.36 -11.63 11.18
N SER A 190 9.25 -11.65 10.17
CA SER A 190 9.22 -10.69 9.05
C SER A 190 9.91 -11.19 7.78
N ILE A 191 9.52 -10.62 6.64
CA ILE A 191 10.27 -10.65 5.38
C ILE A 191 11.13 -9.39 5.32
N SER A 192 12.45 -9.51 5.18
CA SER A 192 13.34 -8.34 5.13
C SER A 192 13.29 -7.64 3.77
N LEU A 193 13.09 -6.32 3.75
CA LEU A 193 13.03 -5.49 2.54
C LEU A 193 14.35 -4.72 2.32
N SER A 194 14.99 -4.94 1.17
CA SER A 194 16.09 -4.11 0.68
C SER A 194 15.64 -2.70 0.32
N LEU A 195 16.59 -1.76 0.24
CA LEU A 195 16.29 -0.38 -0.18
C LEU A 195 15.67 -0.36 -1.60
N PRO A 196 14.49 0.28 -1.78
CA PRO A 196 13.87 0.46 -3.09
C PRO A 196 14.80 1.17 -4.07
N HIS A 197 14.95 0.60 -5.27
CA HIS A 197 15.81 1.12 -6.33
C HIS A 197 15.07 1.12 -7.68
N HIS A 198 15.48 1.98 -8.62
CA HIS A 198 14.88 1.96 -9.97
C HIS A 198 15.04 0.58 -10.61
N THR A 199 13.94 0.00 -11.09
CA THR A 199 13.96 -1.28 -11.81
C THR A 199 14.92 -1.19 -12.98
N ALA A 200 15.90 -2.10 -13.04
CA ALA A 200 16.83 -2.16 -14.16
C ALA A 200 16.05 -2.34 -15.48
N ARG A 201 16.25 -1.43 -16.45
CA ARG A 201 15.61 -1.54 -17.76
C ARG A 201 16.11 -2.85 -18.42
N ARG A 202 15.22 -3.84 -18.50
CA ARG A 202 15.48 -5.08 -19.26
C ARG A 202 15.90 -4.69 -20.68
N PRO A 203 17.05 -5.13 -21.21
CA PRO A 203 17.33 -5.00 -22.63
C PRO A 203 16.26 -5.79 -23.40
N GLY A 204 15.78 -5.21 -24.50
CA GLY A 204 14.85 -5.83 -25.44
C GLY A 204 15.57 -6.32 -26.69
#